data_AF-A0A319F2D5-F1
#
_entry.id   AF-A0A319F2D5-F1
#
_cell.length_a   1.000
_cell.length_b   1.000
_cell.length_c   1.000
_cell.angle_alpha   90.00
_cell.angle_beta   90.00
_cell.angle_gamma   90.00
#
_symmetry.space_group_name_H-M   'P 1'
#
loop_
_entity.id
_entity.type
_entity.pdbx_description
1 polymer ?
#
loop_
_entity_poly.entity_id
_entity_poly.type
_entity_poly.pdbx_seq_one_letter_code
_entity_poly.pdbx_strand_id
1 'polypeptide(L)'
;MAPSQFRLIFTVPPSGLAACKAAIFAAGAGCYPGGKYTECCWTTAGTGQFRPGDAANPHIGTVGTLEETPEIRVETICVGEDVARQAVEALKRAHPYEQPSYSVFRMEDF
;
A
#
# COMPACT_ATOMS: atom_id res chain seq x y z
N MET A 1 19.46 -16.30 -12.50
CA MET A 1 19.22 -15.82 -11.12
C MET A 1 17.71 -15.68 -10.97
N ALA A 2 17.12 -16.14 -9.85
CA ALA A 2 15.70 -15.90 -9.61
C ALA A 2 15.44 -14.39 -9.52
N PRO A 3 14.29 -13.88 -9.99
CA PRO A 3 13.99 -12.46 -9.90
C PRO A 3 13.93 -12.04 -8.42
N SER A 4 14.47 -10.85 -8.10
CA SER A 4 14.36 -10.29 -6.76
C SER A 4 12.89 -10.10 -6.39
N GLN A 5 12.51 -10.48 -5.16
CA GLN A 5 11.14 -10.33 -4.67
C GLN A 5 11.09 -9.20 -3.66
N PHE A 6 9.96 -8.50 -3.64
CA PHE A 6 9.70 -7.43 -2.69
C PHE A 6 8.32 -7.62 -2.05
N ARG A 7 8.16 -7.11 -0.85
CA ARG A 7 6.88 -6.99 -0.15
C ARG A 7 6.50 -5.53 -0.11
N LEU A 8 5.41 -5.16 -0.77
CA LEU A 8 4.75 -3.87 -0.61
C LEU A 8 3.75 -3.98 0.55
N ILE A 9 3.89 -3.09 1.52
CA ILE A 9 2.99 -2.94 2.67
C ILE A 9 2.46 -1.52 2.67
N PHE A 10 1.17 -1.32 2.79
CA PHE A 10 0.59 0.02 2.94
C PHE A 10 -0.63 -0.01 3.85
N THR A 11 -1.00 1.14 4.39
CA THR A 11 -2.29 1.32 5.09
C THR A 11 -3.18 2.27 4.33
N VAL A 12 -4.49 2.03 4.38
CA VAL A 12 -5.50 2.80 3.64
C VAL A 12 -6.81 2.80 4.44
N PRO A 13 -7.62 3.87 4.42
CA PRO A 13 -8.96 3.83 4.98
C PRO A 13 -9.85 2.82 4.22
N PRO A 14 -10.85 2.20 4.87
CA PRO A 14 -11.73 1.23 4.21
C PRO A 14 -12.35 1.70 2.90
N SER A 15 -12.64 3.00 2.77
CA SER A 15 -13.20 3.60 1.55
C SER A 15 -12.23 3.58 0.35
N GLY A 16 -10.92 3.65 0.59
CA GLY A 16 -9.88 3.61 -0.46
C GLY A 16 -9.36 2.21 -0.80
N LEU A 17 -9.73 1.19 0.00
CA LEU A 17 -9.16 -0.14 -0.07
C LEU A 17 -9.28 -0.79 -1.46
N ALA A 18 -10.49 -0.79 -2.01
CA ALA A 18 -10.78 -1.45 -3.28
C ALA A 18 -10.02 -0.79 -4.45
N ALA A 19 -10.00 0.55 -4.49
CA ALA A 19 -9.31 1.30 -5.53
C ALA A 19 -7.79 1.09 -5.47
N CYS A 20 -7.20 1.12 -4.28
CA CYS A 20 -5.76 0.90 -4.11
C CYS A 20 -5.35 -0.51 -4.52
N LYS A 21 -6.11 -1.55 -4.10
CA LYS A 21 -5.85 -2.94 -4.51
C LYS A 21 -5.93 -3.11 -6.03
N ALA A 22 -6.99 -2.60 -6.66
CA ALA A 22 -7.13 -2.68 -8.10
C ALA A 22 -5.94 -2.02 -8.84
N ALA A 23 -5.50 -0.85 -8.37
CA ALA A 23 -4.39 -0.11 -8.98
C ALA A 23 -3.06 -0.87 -8.90
N ILE A 24 -2.70 -1.39 -7.72
CA ILE A 24 -1.43 -2.12 -7.56
C ILE A 24 -1.43 -3.46 -8.29
N PHE A 25 -2.58 -4.14 -8.36
CA PHE A 25 -2.70 -5.40 -9.10
C PHE A 25 -2.62 -5.19 -10.61
N ALA A 26 -3.24 -4.12 -11.12
CA ALA A 26 -3.07 -3.71 -12.52
C ALA A 26 -1.59 -3.38 -12.85
N ALA A 27 -0.82 -2.92 -11.87
CA ALA A 27 0.62 -2.68 -11.99
C ALA A 27 1.49 -3.95 -11.80
N GLY A 28 0.87 -5.12 -11.59
CA GLY A 28 1.55 -6.41 -11.49
C GLY A 28 1.89 -6.88 -10.07
N ALA A 29 1.57 -6.12 -9.03
CA ALA A 29 1.67 -6.60 -7.65
C ALA A 29 0.70 -7.78 -7.42
N GLY A 30 1.03 -8.65 -6.46
CA GLY A 30 0.21 -9.81 -6.12
C GLY A 30 0.24 -10.94 -7.15
N CYS A 31 1.14 -10.89 -8.13
CA CYS A 31 1.32 -11.95 -9.12
C CYS A 31 2.55 -12.80 -8.79
N TYR A 32 2.36 -14.10 -8.59
CA TYR A 32 3.45 -15.05 -8.40
C TYR A 32 4.09 -15.45 -9.74
N PRO A 33 5.37 -15.90 -9.75
CA PRO A 33 6.02 -16.38 -10.95
C PRO A 33 5.18 -17.45 -11.68
N GLY A 34 5.05 -17.31 -12.99
CA GLY A 34 4.23 -18.21 -13.83
C GLY A 34 2.74 -17.89 -13.85
N GLY A 35 2.28 -16.84 -13.15
CA GLY A 35 0.94 -16.27 -13.32
C GLY A 35 -0.22 -17.14 -12.83
N LYS A 36 0.06 -18.22 -12.09
CA LYS A 36 -0.98 -19.13 -11.57
C LYS A 36 -1.78 -18.55 -10.41
N TYR A 37 -1.21 -17.55 -9.72
CA TYR A 37 -1.84 -16.84 -8.62
C TYR A 37 -1.65 -15.35 -8.86
N THR A 38 -2.76 -14.63 -8.96
CA THR A 38 -2.84 -13.20 -9.21
C THR A 38 -3.64 -12.53 -8.11
N GLU A 39 -3.51 -11.21 -7.97
CA GLU A 39 -4.22 -10.41 -6.96
C GLU A 39 -4.02 -10.89 -5.51
N CYS A 40 -2.87 -11.55 -5.26
CA CYS A 40 -2.52 -12.09 -3.95
C CYS A 40 -2.19 -10.94 -2.99
N CYS A 41 -2.94 -10.85 -1.90
CA CYS A 41 -2.62 -9.96 -0.80
C CYS A 41 -3.12 -10.54 0.53
N TRP A 42 -2.53 -10.06 1.62
CA TRP A 42 -3.06 -10.23 2.96
C TRP A 42 -3.56 -8.88 3.47
N THR A 43 -4.65 -8.90 4.25
CA THR A 43 -5.22 -7.68 4.82
C THR A 43 -5.61 -7.85 6.27
N THR A 44 -5.37 -6.81 7.08
CA THR A 44 -5.84 -6.72 8.46
C THR A 44 -6.41 -5.35 8.75
N ALA A 45 -7.45 -5.29 9.56
CA ALA A 45 -7.94 -4.04 10.13
C ALA A 45 -7.04 -3.60 11.29
N GLY A 46 -6.98 -2.29 11.52
CA GLY A 46 -6.27 -1.67 12.63
C GLY A 46 -6.69 -0.21 12.81
N THR A 47 -5.99 0.48 13.69
CA THR A 47 -6.19 1.92 13.96
C THR A 47 -4.96 2.69 13.51
N GLY A 48 -5.14 3.63 12.59
CA GLY A 48 -4.15 4.64 12.26
C GLY A 48 -4.29 5.83 13.21
N GLN A 49 -3.18 6.49 13.50
CA GLN A 49 -3.15 7.69 14.35
C GLN A 49 -2.29 8.76 13.70
N PHE A 50 -2.78 10.00 13.68
CA PHE A 50 -2.03 11.14 13.17
C PHE A 50 -2.43 12.43 13.89
N ARG A 51 -1.59 13.46 13.77
CA ARG A 51 -1.87 14.81 14.26
C ARG A 51 -1.52 15.79 13.13
N PRO A 52 -2.51 16.40 12.45
CA PRO A 52 -2.21 17.34 11.37
C PRO A 52 -1.51 18.58 11.94
N GLY A 53 -0.39 18.97 11.33
CA GLY A 53 0.27 20.26 11.61
C GLY A 53 -0.37 21.41 10.84
N ASP A 54 0.06 22.64 11.10
CA ASP A 54 -0.56 23.87 10.55
C ASP A 54 -0.55 23.95 9.02
N ALA A 55 0.40 23.28 8.36
CA ALA A 55 0.52 23.22 6.90
C ALA A 55 -0.13 21.99 6.26
N ALA A 56 -0.80 21.13 7.04
CA ALA A 56 -1.42 19.93 6.53
C ALA A 56 -2.76 20.25 5.83
N ASN A 57 -3.04 19.54 4.73
CA ASN A 57 -4.36 19.51 4.10
C ASN A 57 -4.99 18.12 4.30
N PRO A 58 -5.42 17.77 5.53
CA PRO A 58 -5.82 16.43 5.84
C PRO A 58 -7.15 16.07 5.15
N HIS A 59 -7.24 14.83 4.67
CA HIS A 59 -8.50 14.31 4.15
C HIS A 59 -9.57 14.17 5.26
N ILE A 60 -9.13 13.95 6.50
CA ILE A 60 -9.95 13.78 7.72
C ILE A 60 -9.19 14.41 8.90
N GLY A 61 -9.89 15.05 9.84
CA GLY A 61 -9.33 15.49 11.11
C GLY A 61 -9.12 17.00 11.25
N THR A 62 -8.73 17.42 12.46
CA THR A 62 -8.56 18.83 12.84
C THR A 62 -7.09 19.16 13.12
N VAL A 63 -6.60 20.27 12.59
CA VAL A 63 -5.24 20.77 12.84
C VAL A 63 -4.96 20.88 14.35
N GLY A 64 -3.82 20.33 14.77
CA GLY A 64 -3.36 20.34 16.16
C GLY A 64 -3.99 19.25 17.05
N THR A 65 -5.03 18.56 16.60
CA THR A 65 -5.72 17.50 17.37
C THR A 65 -5.19 16.12 17.01
N LEU A 66 -5.11 15.22 18.00
CA LEU A 66 -4.80 13.82 17.75
C LEU A 66 -6.04 13.13 17.18
N GLU A 67 -5.88 12.51 16.02
CA GLU A 67 -6.93 11.81 15.31
C GLU A 67 -6.60 10.32 15.27
N GLU A 68 -7.61 9.50 15.52
CA GLU A 68 -7.57 8.05 15.33
C GLU A 68 -8.60 7.66 14.27
N THR A 69 -8.21 6.80 13.33
CA THR A 69 -9.09 6.39 12.23
C THR A 69 -8.96 4.89 11.96
N PRO A 70 -10.06 4.19 11.63
CA PRO A 70 -9.98 2.82 11.13
C PRO A 70 -9.16 2.75 9.84
N GLU A 71 -8.16 1.88 9.83
CA GLU A 71 -7.33 1.63 8.65
C GLU A 71 -7.25 0.14 8.34
N ILE A 72 -6.98 -0.17 7.08
CA ILE A 72 -6.69 -1.50 6.59
C ILE A 72 -5.24 -1.53 6.15
N ARG A 73 -4.44 -2.39 6.78
CA ARG A 73 -3.10 -2.73 6.31
C ARG A 73 -3.21 -3.79 5.23
N VAL A 74 -2.54 -3.56 4.11
CA VAL A 74 -2.46 -4.47 2.97
C VAL A 74 -1.01 -4.85 2.73
N GLU A 75 -0.78 -6.13 2.46
CA GLU A 75 0.52 -6.69 2.17
C GLU A 75 0.47 -7.51 0.89
N THR A 76 1.38 -7.26 -0.05
CA THR A 76 1.42 -7.99 -1.32
C THR A 76 2.85 -8.15 -1.86
N ILE A 77 3.08 -9.23 -2.60
CA ILE A 77 4.35 -9.52 -3.25
C ILE A 77 4.49 -8.71 -4.54
N CYS A 78 5.70 -8.26 -4.84
CA CYS A 78 6.10 -7.72 -6.13
C CYS A 78 7.32 -8.51 -6.63
N VAL A 79 7.20 -9.15 -7.79
CA VAL A 79 8.30 -9.92 -8.40
C VAL A 79 9.05 -9.01 -9.36
N GLY A 80 10.26 -8.59 -8.97
CA GLY A 80 11.08 -7.63 -9.69
C GLY A 80 10.98 -6.21 -9.13
N GLU A 81 12.09 -5.47 -9.21
CA GLU A 81 12.16 -4.09 -8.71
C GLU A 81 11.27 -3.14 -9.53
N ASP A 82 11.19 -3.34 -10.85
CA ASP A 82 10.33 -2.53 -11.73
C ASP A 82 8.85 -2.65 -11.34
N VAL A 83 8.38 -3.87 -11.05
CA VAL A 83 7.01 -4.10 -10.57
C VAL A 83 6.79 -3.43 -9.21
N ALA A 84 7.75 -3.52 -8.29
CA ALA A 84 7.65 -2.84 -7.00
C ALA A 84 7.53 -1.31 -7.16
N ARG A 85 8.33 -0.71 -8.05
CA ARG A 85 8.26 0.73 -8.35
C ARG A 85 6.94 1.12 -9.00
N GLN A 86 6.49 0.37 -10.01
CA GLN A 86 5.21 0.62 -10.69
C GLN A 86 4.02 0.49 -9.73
N ALA A 87 4.02 -0.51 -8.85
CA ALA A 87 3.00 -0.70 -7.84
C ALA A 87 2.95 0.45 -6.84
N VAL A 88 4.10 0.97 -6.39
CA VAL A 88 4.16 2.13 -5.50
C VAL A 88 3.61 3.38 -6.19
N GLU A 89 3.95 3.62 -7.45
CA GLU A 89 3.43 4.77 -8.20
C GLU A 89 1.93 4.66 -8.46
N ALA A 90 1.42 3.46 -8.76
CA ALA A 90 0.00 3.18 -8.89
C ALA A 90 -0.74 3.40 -7.56
N LEU A 91 -0.16 2.92 -6.45
CA LEU A 91 -0.69 3.14 -5.10
C LEU A 91 -0.83 4.64 -4.82
N LYS A 92 0.25 5.42 -4.99
CA LYS A 92 0.24 6.87 -4.71
C LYS A 92 -0.82 7.63 -5.49
N ARG A 93 -1.10 7.24 -6.74
CA ARG A 93 -2.12 7.88 -7.57
C ARG A 93 -3.54 7.52 -7.16
N ALA A 94 -3.76 6.28 -6.72
CA ALA A 94 -5.07 5.78 -6.33
C ALA A 94 -5.43 6.08 -4.86
N HIS A 95 -4.43 6.36 -4.04
CA HIS A 95 -4.61 6.53 -2.61
C HIS A 95 -5.38 7.82 -2.28
N PRO A 96 -6.35 7.80 -1.33
CA PRO A 96 -7.13 8.99 -0.99
C PRO A 96 -6.32 10.06 -0.24
N TYR A 97 -5.25 9.67 0.45
CA TYR A 97 -4.38 10.61 1.15
C TYR A 97 -3.25 11.09 0.24
N GLU A 98 -2.91 12.37 0.38
CA GLU A 98 -1.80 13.02 -0.33
C GLU A 98 -0.46 12.29 -0.11
N GLN A 99 -0.22 11.84 1.12
CA GLN A 99 0.97 11.07 1.49
C GLN A 99 0.54 9.71 2.04
N PRO A 100 0.49 8.65 1.21
CA PRO A 100 0.22 7.31 1.69
C PRO A 100 1.36 6.79 2.55
N SER A 101 1.03 6.09 3.64
CA SER A 101 1.99 5.31 4.42
C SER A 101 2.24 3.97 3.74
N TYR A 102 3.48 3.72 3.31
CA TYR A 102 3.88 2.45 2.72
C TYR A 102 5.34 2.10 2.99
N SER A 103 5.65 0.82 2.89
CA SER A 103 6.99 0.25 3.00
C SER A 103 7.22 -0.78 1.90
N VAL A 104 8.47 -0.85 1.40
CA VAL A 104 8.90 -1.88 0.46
C VAL A 104 10.09 -2.62 1.06
N PHE A 105 9.94 -3.92 1.29
CA PHE A 105 11.00 -4.78 1.83
C PHE A 105 11.48 -5.74 0.74
N ARG A 106 12.79 -5.83 0.53
CA ARG A 106 13.37 -6.93 -0.26
C ARG A 106 13.18 -8.24 0.50
N MET A 107 12.77 -9.29 -0.21
CA MET A 107 12.61 -10.63 0.33
C MET A 107 13.82 -11.48 -0.09
N GLU A 108 14.41 -12.17 0.88
CA GLU A 108 15.48 -13.14 0.65
C GLU A 108 14.87 -14.52 0.32
N ASP A 109 15.59 -15.33 -0.45
CA ASP A 109 15.18 -16.64 -0.96
C ASP A 109 16.16 -17.71 -0.42
N PHE A 110 15.91 -18.19 0.80
CA PHE A 110 16.71 -19.20 1.50
C PHE A 110 15.85 -20.33 2.07
#